data_AF-A0A6L5G1S3-F1
#
_entry.id   AF-A0A6L5G1S3-F1
#
_cell.length_a   1.000
_cell.length_b   1.000
_cell.length_c   1.000
_cell.angle_alpha   90.00
_cell.angle_beta   90.00
_cell.angle_gamma   90.00
#
_symmetry.space_group_name_H-M   'P 1'
#
loop_
_entity.id
_entity.type
_entity.pdbx_description
1 polymer ?
#
loop_
_entity_poly.entity_id
_entity_poly.type
_entity_poly.pdbx_seq_one_letter_code
_entity_poly.pdbx_strand_id
1 'polypeptide(L)'
;MTESEGSERAARYSDLFGAADHEHADPSDCAYCPICSVIAIVRKTNPDVLEHLAAAARELIAAAGILLEEAENVVGRTEETVGEPRAKSEPPSKVTRIDLG
;
A
#
# COMPACT_ATOMS: atom_id res chain seq x y z
N MET A 1 18.08 -29.76 2.54
CA MET A 1 17.17 -29.74 1.38
C MET A 1 16.55 -28.36 1.13
N THR A 2 16.63 -27.41 2.06
CA THR A 2 16.02 -26.08 1.94
C THR A 2 16.83 -25.08 1.10
N GLU A 3 18.15 -25.26 0.97
CA GLU A 3 19.03 -24.34 0.24
C GLU A 3 18.81 -24.38 -1.29
N SER A 4 18.54 -25.56 -1.84
CA SER A 4 18.28 -25.74 -3.28
C SER A 4 16.94 -25.13 -3.70
N GLU A 5 15.91 -25.27 -2.86
CA GLU A 5 14.59 -24.68 -3.10
C GLU A 5 14.63 -23.14 -2.98
N GLY A 6 15.44 -22.63 -2.05
CA GLY A 6 15.69 -21.18 -1.91
C GLY A 6 16.40 -20.59 -3.13
N SER A 7 17.41 -21.29 -3.67
CA SER A 7 18.14 -20.89 -4.87
C SER A 7 17.25 -20.90 -6.12
N GLU A 8 16.41 -21.93 -6.28
CA GLU A 8 15.50 -22.03 -7.43
C GLU A 8 14.39 -20.98 -7.36
N ARG A 9 13.87 -20.70 -6.17
CA ARG A 9 12.90 -19.62 -5.95
C ARG A 9 13.53 -18.26 -6.24
N ALA A 10 14.76 -18.01 -5.76
CA ALA A 10 15.48 -16.77 -6.04
C ALA A 10 15.70 -16.55 -7.54
N ALA A 11 16.04 -17.61 -8.30
CA ALA A 11 16.21 -17.55 -9.75
C ALA A 11 14.91 -17.18 -10.49
N ARG A 12 13.73 -17.66 -10.02
CA ARG A 12 12.44 -17.29 -10.64
C ARG A 12 12.06 -15.82 -10.42
N TYR A 13 12.48 -15.24 -9.29
CA TYR A 13 12.21 -13.84 -8.97
C TYR A 13 13.32 -12.90 -9.44
N SER A 14 14.53 -13.40 -9.73
CA SER A 14 15.62 -12.55 -10.21
C SER A 14 15.31 -11.93 -11.56
N ASP A 15 14.49 -12.56 -12.41
CA ASP A 15 14.07 -11.96 -13.68
C ASP A 15 13.04 -10.82 -13.49
N LEU A 16 12.37 -10.76 -12.33
CA LEU A 16 11.46 -9.66 -11.97
C LEU A 16 12.21 -8.43 -11.42
N PHE A 17 13.47 -8.60 -10.98
CA PHE A 17 14.28 -7.54 -10.33
C PHE A 17 15.68 -7.38 -10.94
N GLY A 18 16.00 -8.15 -11.96
CA GLY A 18 17.34 -8.32 -12.50
C GLY A 18 17.34 -7.97 -13.96
N ALA A 19 17.90 -6.79 -14.26
CA ALA A 19 18.37 -6.29 -15.56
C ALA A 19 17.46 -6.42 -16.80
N ALA A 20 16.30 -7.06 -16.70
CA ALA A 20 15.25 -7.08 -17.71
C ALA A 20 14.39 -5.84 -17.49
N ASP A 21 14.76 -4.77 -18.19
CA ASP A 21 13.88 -3.67 -18.57
C ASP A 21 12.87 -3.26 -17.50
N HIS A 22 13.36 -2.79 -16.35
CA HIS A 22 12.56 -1.84 -15.60
C HIS A 22 12.45 -0.61 -16.52
N GLU A 23 11.27 -0.31 -17.05
CA GLU A 23 10.92 0.96 -17.72
C GLU A 23 11.06 2.19 -16.78
N HIS A 24 11.91 2.09 -15.74
CA HIS A 24 12.45 3.15 -14.89
C HIS A 24 13.96 3.29 -15.18
N ALA A 25 14.32 3.32 -16.46
CA ALA A 25 15.71 3.50 -16.90
C ALA A 25 16.29 4.86 -16.47
N ASP A 26 15.43 5.82 -16.11
CA ASP A 26 15.87 7.07 -15.49
C ASP A 26 15.89 6.95 -13.95
N PRO A 27 17.04 7.22 -13.29
CA PRO A 27 17.15 7.16 -11.84
C PRO A 27 16.21 8.13 -11.10
N SER A 28 15.65 9.14 -11.78
CA SER A 28 14.64 10.04 -11.20
C SER A 28 13.27 9.38 -11.02
N ASP A 29 12.90 8.38 -11.81
CA ASP A 29 11.63 7.66 -11.65
C ASP A 29 11.60 6.84 -10.35
N CYS A 30 12.76 6.30 -9.96
CA CYS A 30 12.92 5.57 -8.70
C CYS A 30 12.75 6.46 -7.46
N ALA A 31 12.94 7.79 -7.58
CA ALA A 31 12.76 8.72 -6.47
C ALA A 31 11.28 8.92 -6.09
N TYR A 32 10.36 8.63 -7.01
CA TYR A 32 8.92 8.81 -6.83
C TYR A 32 8.13 7.50 -6.77
N CYS A 33 8.74 6.38 -7.16
CA CYS A 33 8.11 5.08 -7.05
C CYS A 33 8.02 4.63 -5.57
N PRO A 34 6.80 4.39 -5.02
CA PRO A 34 6.64 3.98 -3.63
C PRO A 34 7.25 2.60 -3.37
N ILE A 35 7.23 1.71 -4.36
CA ILE A 35 7.85 0.38 -4.26
C ILE A 35 9.37 0.52 -4.13
N CYS A 36 10.01 1.32 -4.98
CA CYS A 36 11.45 1.57 -4.92
C CYS A 36 11.88 2.21 -3.60
N SER A 37 11.07 3.14 -3.07
CA SER A 37 11.31 3.77 -1.77
C SER A 37 11.28 2.76 -0.63
N VAL A 38 10.29 1.86 -0.62
CA VAL A 38 10.18 0.79 0.38
C VAL A 38 11.36 -0.18 0.26
N ILE A 39 11.72 -0.62 -0.95
CA ILE A 39 12.87 -1.52 -1.17
C ILE A 39 14.18 -0.87 -0.68
N ALA A 40 14.38 0.42 -0.93
CA ALA A 40 15.57 1.15 -0.48
C ALA A 40 15.68 1.20 1.05
N ILE A 41 14.55 1.30 1.76
CA ILE A 41 14.49 1.26 3.23
C ILE A 41 14.79 -0.16 3.71
N VAL A 42 14.10 -1.17 3.16
CA VAL A 42 14.25 -2.59 3.55
C VAL A 42 15.69 -3.07 3.35
N ARG A 43 16.34 -2.69 2.25
CA ARG A 43 17.76 -3.04 1.99
C ARG A 43 18.75 -2.40 2.96
N LYS A 44 18.39 -1.27 3.59
CA LYS A 44 19.24 -0.56 4.55
C LYS A 44 19.04 -1.03 5.99
N THR A 45 17.96 -1.74 6.29
CA THR A 45 17.65 -2.26 7.62
C THR A 45 18.27 -3.64 7.87
N ASN A 46 18.62 -3.92 9.13
CA ASN A 46 19.12 -5.25 9.53
C ASN A 46 17.96 -6.27 9.49
N PRO A 47 18.16 -7.48 8.90
CA PRO A 47 17.13 -8.51 8.82
C PRO A 47 16.51 -8.87 10.18
N ASP A 48 17.30 -8.90 11.26
CA ASP A 48 16.79 -9.20 12.60
C ASP A 48 15.78 -8.14 13.07
N VAL A 49 16.03 -6.87 12.76
CA VAL A 49 15.14 -5.75 13.12
C VAL A 49 13.86 -5.78 12.30
N LEU A 50 13.94 -6.19 11.03
CA LEU A 50 12.75 -6.34 10.18
C LEU A 50 11.78 -7.40 10.70
N GLU A 51 12.27 -8.52 11.22
CA GLU A 51 11.40 -9.56 11.79
C GLU A 51 10.63 -9.04 13.02
N HIS A 52 11.32 -8.35 13.93
CA HIS A 52 10.67 -7.73 15.09
C HIS A 52 9.66 -6.65 14.68
N LEU A 53 10.02 -5.83 13.68
CA LEU A 53 9.14 -4.81 13.14
C LEU A 53 7.90 -5.42 12.45
N ALA A 54 8.07 -6.50 11.69
CA ALA A 54 6.99 -7.19 11.02
C ALA A 54 6.03 -7.84 12.01
N ALA A 55 6.53 -8.39 13.12
CA ALA A 55 5.70 -8.90 14.21
C ALA A 55 4.87 -7.77 14.84
N ALA A 56 5.50 -6.66 15.23
CA ALA A 56 4.83 -5.50 15.80
C ALA A 56 3.82 -4.87 14.84
N ALA A 57 4.14 -4.79 13.54
CA ALA A 57 3.25 -4.24 12.52
C ALA A 57 1.94 -5.02 12.41
N ARG A 58 1.95 -6.35 12.60
CA ARG A 58 0.72 -7.16 12.58
C ARG A 58 -0.20 -6.80 13.74
N GLU A 59 0.36 -6.59 14.92
CA GLU A 59 -0.40 -6.16 16.10
C GLU A 59 -0.98 -4.77 15.90
N LEU A 60 -0.20 -3.84 15.31
CA LEU A 60 -0.66 -2.50 14.96
C LEU A 60 -1.81 -2.54 13.95
N ILE A 61 -1.72 -3.36 12.89
CA ILE A 61 -2.78 -3.52 11.89
C ILE A 61 -4.05 -4.09 12.52
N ALA A 62 -3.92 -5.11 13.39
CA ALA A 62 -5.05 -5.68 14.10
C ALA A 62 -5.74 -4.65 15.01
N ALA A 63 -4.95 -3.87 15.77
CA ALA A 63 -5.47 -2.80 16.60
C ALA A 63 -6.13 -1.69 15.77
N ALA A 64 -5.54 -1.32 14.63
CA ALA A 64 -6.12 -0.34 13.72
C ALA A 64 -7.47 -0.80 13.14
N GLY A 65 -7.63 -2.08 12.85
CA GLY A 65 -8.91 -2.65 12.43
C GLY A 65 -10.01 -2.46 13.46
N ILE A 66 -9.72 -2.71 14.74
CA ILE A 66 -10.66 -2.48 15.85
C ILE A 66 -11.02 -1.00 15.94
N LEU A 67 -10.03 -0.10 15.83
CA LEU A 67 -10.28 1.34 15.88
C LEU A 67 -11.13 1.84 14.71
N LEU A 68 -10.96 1.27 13.51
CA LEU A 68 -11.76 1.62 12.33
C LEU A 68 -13.21 1.16 12.49
N GLU A 69 -13.43 -0.04 13.02
CA GLU A 69 -14.79 -0.55 13.28
C GLU A 69 -15.54 0.33 14.31
N GLU A 70 -14.84 0.82 15.33
CA GLU A 70 -15.40 1.80 16.27
C GLU A 70 -15.61 3.18 15.63
N ALA A 71 -14.73 3.60 14.73
CA ALA A 71 -14.89 4.85 14.00
C ALA A 71 -16.14 4.82 13.10
N GLU A 72 -16.44 3.68 12.47
CA GLU A 72 -17.66 3.48 11.69
C GLU A 72 -18.92 3.62 12.58
N ASN A 73 -18.91 3.08 13.79
CA ASN A 73 -20.01 3.24 14.76
C ASN A 73 -20.20 4.71 15.19
N VAL A 74 -19.13 5.48 15.30
CA VAL A 74 -19.21 6.91 15.64
C VAL A 74 -19.72 7.74 14.46
N VAL A 75 -19.25 7.45 13.24
CA VAL A 75 -19.69 8.14 12.01
C VAL A 75 -21.17 7.88 11.75
N GLY A 76 -21.63 6.63 11.82
CA GLY A 76 -23.05 6.29 11.60
C GLY A 76 -24.01 6.90 12.63
N ARG A 77 -23.56 7.09 13.88
CA ARG A 77 -24.38 7.71 14.93
C ARG A 77 -24.56 9.22 14.75
N THR A 78 -23.64 9.89 14.06
CA THR A 78 -23.80 11.33 13.75
C THR A 78 -24.89 11.59 12.70
N GLU A 79 -25.19 10.59 11.86
CA GLU A 79 -26.25 10.67 10.85
C GLU A 79 -27.64 10.43 11.46
N GLU A 80 -27.76 9.53 12.46
CA GLU A 80 -29.05 9.18 13.08
C GLU A 80 -29.63 10.31 13.97
N THR A 81 -28.79 11.22 14.48
CA THR A 81 -29.24 12.41 15.23
C THR A 81 -29.65 13.61 14.36
N VAL A 82 -29.59 13.50 13.04
CA VAL A 82 -30.01 14.55 12.10
C VAL A 82 -31.11 14.00 11.18
N GLY A 83 -32.29 13.75 11.75
CA GLY A 83 -33.48 13.48 10.95
C GLY A 83 -34.05 14.77 10.36
N GLU A 84 -33.91 14.97 9.03
CA GLU A 84 -35.00 15.37 8.12
C GLU A 84 -34.61 15.07 6.64
N PRO A 85 -35.53 14.59 5.77
CA PRO A 85 -35.17 13.95 4.50
C PRO A 85 -34.97 14.98 3.38
N ARG A 86 -33.78 15.04 2.81
CA ARG A 86 -33.52 15.84 1.60
C ARG A 86 -33.78 15.01 0.34
N ALA A 87 -34.79 15.45 -0.41
CA ALA A 87 -35.22 14.90 -1.68
C ALA A 87 -34.09 14.81 -2.72
N LYS A 88 -33.96 13.61 -3.30
CA LYS A 88 -33.53 13.22 -4.65
C LYS A 88 -33.22 14.35 -5.67
N SER A 89 -31.94 14.54 -6.02
CA SER A 89 -31.34 14.86 -7.36
C SER A 89 -29.87 15.32 -7.14
N GLU A 90 -28.82 14.66 -7.64
CA GLU A 90 -28.22 14.81 -8.99
C GLU A 90 -26.97 13.87 -9.13
N PRO A 91 -26.62 13.31 -10.33
CA PRO A 91 -25.57 12.29 -10.52
C PRO A 91 -24.12 12.86 -10.62
N PRO A 92 -23.06 12.00 -10.54
CA PRO A 92 -21.70 12.41 -10.15
C PRO A 92 -20.94 13.31 -11.13
N SER A 93 -20.04 14.13 -10.57
CA SER A 93 -19.21 15.11 -11.27
C SER A 93 -18.42 14.50 -12.44
N LYS A 94 -18.57 15.07 -13.63
CA LYS A 94 -17.73 14.76 -14.78
C LYS A 94 -16.32 15.30 -14.54
N VAL A 95 -15.36 14.42 -14.31
CA VAL A 95 -13.94 14.76 -14.37
C VAL A 95 -13.59 14.95 -15.84
N THR A 96 -13.36 16.19 -16.26
CA THR A 96 -12.88 16.50 -17.60
C THR A 96 -11.37 16.25 -17.64
N ARG A 97 -10.90 15.40 -18.56
CA ARG A 97 -9.46 15.28 -18.83
C ARG A 97 -8.97 16.62 -19.39
N ILE A 98 -7.85 17.09 -18.86
CA ILE A 98 -7.11 18.21 -19.43
C ILE A 98 -6.14 17.59 -20.44
N ASP A 99 -6.32 17.90 -21.73
CA ASP A 99 -5.33 17.59 -22.75
C ASP A 99 -4.11 18.48 -22.53
N LEU A 100 -2.98 17.85 -22.22
CA LEU A 100 -1.67 18.48 -22.27
C LEU A 100 -1.16 18.32 -23.70
N GLY A 101 -1.45 19.34 -24.52
CA GLY A 101 -0.90 19.48 -25.88
C GLY A 101 0.56 19.91 -25.89
#